data_AF-A0A7H4MSN2-F1
#
_entry.id   AF-A0A7H4MSN2-F1
#
_cell.length_a   1.000
_cell.length_b   1.000
_cell.length_c   1.000
_cell.angle_alpha   90.00
_cell.angle_beta   90.00
_cell.angle_gamma   90.00
#
_symmetry.space_group_name_H-M   'P 1'
#
loop_
_entity.id
_entity.type
_entity.pdbx_description
1 polymer ?
#
loop_
_entity_poly.entity_id
_entity_poly.type
_entity_poly.pdbx_seq_one_letter_code
_entity_poly.pdbx_strand_id
1 'polypeptide(L)' 'MSKQDYFENSLDVEENIISLCCNCHKQIHLGKGFEDMLRKIYAERKDVLKKAGIEILLEDLILFYKMEGN' A
#
# COMPACT_ATOMS: atom_id res chain seq x y z
N MET A 1 10.37 -2.80 5.72
CA MET A 1 11.07 -1.54 6.13
C MET A 1 10.19 -0.39 5.68
N SER A 2 9.97 0.62 6.52
CA SER A 2 9.14 1.77 6.11
C SER A 2 9.72 2.47 4.86
N LYS A 3 8.85 2.87 3.94
CA LYS A 3 9.20 3.63 2.73
C LYS A 3 9.03 5.15 2.93
N GLN A 4 9.01 5.61 4.18
CA GLN A 4 8.79 7.02 4.53
C GLN A 4 9.73 7.98 3.79
N ASP A 5 10.99 7.59 3.58
CA ASP A 5 12.00 8.44 2.91
C ASP A 5 11.65 8.77 1.44
N TYR A 6 10.70 8.05 0.83
CA TYR A 6 10.21 8.32 -0.53
C TYR A 6 9.08 9.35 -0.57
N PHE A 7 8.57 9.78 0.58
CA PHE A 7 7.41 10.68 0.69
C PHE A 7 7.75 11.90 1.53
N GLU A 8 7.36 13.08 1.02
CA GLU A 8 7.49 14.34 1.78
C GLU A 8 6.54 14.37 2.98
N ASN A 9 5.35 13.78 2.83
CA ASN A 9 4.33 13.70 3.88
C ASN A 9 4.43 12.37 4.66
N SER A 10 4.00 12.39 5.93
CA SER A 10 3.96 11.20 6.78
C SER A 10 3.06 10.12 6.18
N LEU A 11 3.56 8.87 6.14
CA LEU A 11 2.76 7.69 5.81
C LEU A 11 1.90 7.22 7.00
N ASP A 12 2.20 7.68 8.21
CA ASP A 12 1.43 7.39 9.43
C ASP A 12 0.23 8.34 9.53
N VAL A 13 -0.76 8.10 8.67
CA VAL A 13 -2.01 8.85 8.57
C VAL A 13 -3.18 7.88 8.36
N GLU A 14 -4.38 8.25 8.81
CA GLU A 14 -5.57 7.39 8.74
C GLU A 14 -5.89 6.96 7.30
N GLU A 15 -5.64 7.82 6.31
CA GLU A 15 -5.90 7.55 4.90
C GLU A 15 -5.08 6.37 4.34
N ASN A 16 -3.90 6.12 4.90
CA ASN A 16 -2.97 5.06 4.53
C ASN A 16 -3.06 3.82 5.44
N ILE A 17 -3.93 3.84 6.46
CA ILE A 17 -4.17 2.70 7.34
C ILE A 17 -5.41 1.94 6.85
N ILE A 18 -5.29 0.62 6.70
CA ILE A 18 -6.39 -0.26 6.36
C ILE A 18 -6.47 -1.44 7.32
N SER A 19 -7.68 -1.74 7.79
CA SER A 19 -7.94 -2.93 8.61
C SER A 19 -8.25 -4.12 7.71
N LEU A 20 -7.38 -5.13 7.71
CA LEU A 20 -7.60 -6.38 6.99
C LEU A 20 -7.65 -7.56 7.97
N CYS A 21 -8.38 -8.63 7.61
CA CYS A 21 -8.34 -9.86 8.40
C CYS A 21 -6.96 -10.55 8.27
N CYS A 22 -6.65 -11.48 9.18
CA CYS A 22 -5.35 -12.15 9.22
C CYS A 22 -4.98 -12.85 7.90
N ASN A 23 -5.96 -13.39 7.18
CA ASN A 23 -5.71 -14.06 5.90
C ASN A 23 -5.41 -13.06 4.78
N CYS A 24 -6.16 -11.96 4.71
CA CYS A 24 -5.94 -10.89 3.75
C CYS A 24 -4.59 -10.18 3.97
N HIS A 25 -4.24 -9.90 5.22
CA HIS A 25 -2.91 -9.35 5.56
C HIS A 25 -1.79 -10.29 5.11
N LYS A 26 -1.90 -11.59 5.43
CA LYS A 26 -0.91 -12.59 5.00
C LYS A 26 -0.85 -12.73 3.48
N GLN A 27 -1.98 -12.62 2.78
CA GLN A 27 -2.01 -12.69 1.32
C GLN A 27 -1.23 -11.55 0.69
N ILE A 28 -1.31 -10.33 1.23
CA ILE A 28 -0.55 -9.19 0.70
C ILE A 28 0.96 -9.37 0.86
N HIS A 29 1.40 -9.89 2.01
CA HIS A 29 2.83 -10.00 2.31
C HIS A 29 3.47 -11.31 1.80
N LEU A 30 2.72 -12.42 1.77
CA LEU A 30 3.26 -13.77 1.54
C LEU A 30 2.54 -14.52 0.41
N GLY A 31 1.37 -14.04 -0.01
CA GLY A 31 0.53 -14.72 -0.98
C GLY A 31 0.93 -14.40 -2.43
N LYS A 32 0.68 -15.35 -3.34
CA LYS A 32 0.72 -15.07 -4.78
C LYS A 32 -0.53 -14.30 -5.20
N GLY A 33 -0.42 -13.50 -6.26
CA GLY A 33 -1.55 -12.73 -6.79
C GLY A 33 -2.01 -11.58 -5.89
N PHE A 34 -1.17 -11.13 -4.96
CA PHE A 34 -1.48 -9.98 -4.11
C PHE A 34 -1.68 -8.67 -4.92
N GLU A 35 -1.13 -8.60 -6.13
CA GLU A 35 -1.23 -7.47 -7.04
C GLU A 35 -2.70 -7.09 -7.33
N ASP A 36 -3.58 -8.08 -7.48
CA ASP A 36 -5.01 -7.83 -7.71
C ASP A 36 -5.70 -7.25 -6.48
N MET A 37 -5.27 -7.67 -5.29
CA MET A 37 -5.78 -7.13 -4.03
C MET A 37 -5.29 -5.70 -3.81
N LEU A 38 -3.99 -5.44 -4.02
CA LEU A 38 -3.42 -4.09 -3.95
C LEU A 38 -4.07 -3.15 -4.96
N ARG A 39 -4.36 -3.61 -6.19
CA ARG A 39 -5.05 -2.82 -7.20
C ARG A 39 -6.43 -2.36 -6.73
N LYS A 40 -7.19 -3.25 -6.08
CA LYS A 40 -8.52 -2.91 -5.52
C LYS A 40 -8.39 -1.89 -4.39
N ILE A 41 -7.53 -2.16 -3.41
CA ILE A 41 -7.29 -1.25 -2.27
C ILE A 41 -6.84 0.12 -2.78
N TYR A 42 -5.86 0.15 -3.68
CA TYR A 42 -5.36 1.40 -4.27
C TYR A 42 -6.46 2.17 -4.98
N ALA A 43 -7.30 1.51 -5.80
CA ALA A 43 -8.41 2.17 -6.47
C ALA A 43 -9.41 2.83 -5.49
N GLU A 44 -9.64 2.20 -4.33
CA GLU A 44 -10.53 2.71 -3.28
C GLU A 44 -9.89 3.80 -2.40
N ARG A 45 -8.55 3.86 -2.33
CA ARG A 45 -7.82 4.78 -1.45
C ARG A 45 -7.12 5.94 -2.15
N LYS A 46 -6.81 5.83 -3.46
CA LYS A 46 -5.97 6.81 -4.18
C LYS A 46 -6.41 8.27 -3.96
N ASP A 47 -7.73 8.51 -3.93
CA ASP A 47 -8.26 9.87 -3.86
C ASP A 47 -8.10 10.48 -2.47
N VAL A 48 -8.14 9.67 -1.41
CA VAL A 48 -7.88 10.16 -0.06
C VAL A 48 -6.39 10.28 0.23
N LEU A 49 -5.57 9.38 -0.32
CA LEU A 49 -4.12 9.41 -0.18
C LEU A 49 -3.60 10.72 -0.79
N LYS A 50 -4.11 11.05 -1.99
CA LYS A 50 -3.81 12.31 -2.65
C LYS A 50 -4.23 13.53 -1.83
N LYS A 51 -5.36 13.49 -1.11
CA LYS A 51 -5.79 14.58 -0.20
C LYS A 51 -4.87 14.71 1.02
N ALA A 52 -4.33 13.59 1.50
CA ALA A 52 -3.31 13.56 2.54
C ALA A 52 -1.89 13.93 2.03
N GLY A 53 -1.75 14.27 0.74
CA GLY A 53 -0.47 14.61 0.12
C GLY A 53 0.43 13.41 -0.17
N ILE A 54 -0.13 12.19 -0.21
CA ILE A 54 0.55 10.95 -0.57
C ILE A 54 0.14 10.59 -2.00
N GLU A 55 1.04 10.83 -2.96
CA GLU A 55 0.83 10.45 -4.35
C GLU A 55 1.83 9.35 -4.73
N ILE A 56 1.33 8.22 -5.21
CA ILE A 56 2.12 7.05 -5.58
C ILE A 56 1.46 6.39 -6.79
N LEU A 57 2.25 5.85 -7.72
CA LEU A 57 1.72 5.03 -8.81
C LEU A 57 1.42 3.61 -8.31
N LEU A 58 0.46 2.94 -8.95
CA LEU A 58 0.11 1.56 -8.59
C LEU A 58 1.30 0.62 -8.80
N GLU A 59 2.09 0.86 -9.84
CA GLU A 59 3.28 0.09 -10.19
C GLU A 59 4.34 0.19 -9.09
N ASP A 60 4.56 1.39 -8.55
CA ASP A 60 5.49 1.65 -7.45
C ASP A 60 5.00 1.02 -6.14
N LEU A 61 3.69 1.08 -5.88
CA LEU A 61 3.08 0.40 -4.73
C LEU A 61 3.33 -1.11 -4.79
N ILE A 62 3.08 -1.73 -5.95
CA ILE A 62 3.34 -3.16 -6.15
C ILE A 62 4.83 -3.46 -5.97
N LEU A 63 5.72 -2.60 -6.50
CA LEU A 63 7.16 -2.77 -6.36
C LEU A 63 7.62 -2.74 -4.89
N PHE A 64 7.08 -1.81 -4.09
CA PHE A 64 7.38 -1.73 -2.67
C PHE A 64 7.01 -3.01 -1.92
N TYR A 65 5.82 -3.56 -2.18
CA TYR A 65 5.39 -4.83 -1.56
C TYR A 65 6.16 -6.05 -2.10
N LYS A 66 6.60 -6.06 -3.37
CA LYS A 66 7.49 -7.12 -3.89
C LYS A 66 8.84 -7.14 -3.19
N MET A 67 9.40 -5.97 -2.92
CA MET A 67 10.72 -5.84 -2.28
C MET A 67 10.72 -6.17 -0.79
N GLU A 68 9.56 -6.24 -0.13
CA GLU A 68 9.48 -6.65 1.28
C GLU A 68 9.50 -8.18 1.48
N GLY A 69 9.25 -8.96 0.43
CA GLY A 69 9.15 -10.42 0.49
C GLY A 69 10.45 -11.19 0.18
N ASN A 70 11.62 -10.53 0.17
CA ASN A 70 12.90 -11.12 -0.18
C ASN A 70 13.94 -10.99 0.94
#